data_AF-A0A939Y1D1-F1
#
_entry.id   AF-A0A939Y1D1-F1
#
_cell.length_a   1.000
_cell.length_b   1.000
_cell.length_c   1.000
_cell.angle_alpha   90.00
_cell.angle_beta   90.00
_cell.angle_gamma   90.00
#
_symmetry.space_group_name_H-M   'P 1'
#
loop_
_entity.id
_entity.type
_entity.pdbx_description
1 polymer ?
#
loop_
_entity_poly.entity_id
_entity_poly.type
_entity_poly.pdbx_seq_one_letter_code
_entity_poly.pdbx_strand_id
1 'polypeptide(L)'
;MPITVPMIEEKEFKTKVRGYDPVEVDEFLDEICDEMISMQEENARLQAQLAQAKRDLAYVQVPPAPRTAPAPAADASESAQKLIANAQRVYDDTVAQAKEEAAAILAKAKGSVSDDLLKEKSDLEQEIRDLRSSISEYRERMNRMLDEIRSRLNAAEEE
;
A
#
# COMPACT_ATOMS: atom_id res chain seq x y z
N MET A 1 30.94 8.74 5.75
CA MET A 1 30.50 7.43 6.26
C MET A 1 28.97 7.47 6.29
N PRO A 2 28.28 6.42 5.83
CA PRO A 2 26.82 6.37 5.94
C PRO A 2 26.42 6.29 7.42
N ILE A 3 25.32 6.93 7.78
CA ILE A 3 24.68 6.75 9.08
C ILE A 3 24.02 5.37 9.07
N THR A 4 24.19 4.60 10.13
CA THR A 4 23.55 3.29 10.30
C THR A 4 22.57 3.35 11.45
N VAL A 5 21.57 2.45 11.44
CA VAL A 5 20.58 2.30 12.53
C VAL A 5 21.25 2.20 13.92
N PRO A 6 22.23 1.31 14.16
CA PRO A 6 22.89 1.26 15.47
C PRO A 6 23.64 2.55 15.84
N MET A 7 24.11 3.33 14.85
CA MET A 7 24.72 4.62 15.14
C MET A 7 23.70 5.68 15.57
N ILE A 8 22.43 5.54 15.17
CA ILE A 8 21.34 6.43 15.60
C ILE A 8 20.91 6.05 17.02
N GLU A 9 20.76 4.75 17.30
CA GLU A 9 20.43 4.24 18.64
C GLU A 9 21.47 4.61 19.71
N GLU A 10 22.76 4.57 19.35
CA GLU A 10 23.85 4.95 20.26
C GLU A 10 24.08 6.48 20.34
N LYS A 11 23.28 7.29 19.62
CA LYS A 11 23.54 8.72 19.48
C LYS A 11 23.02 9.54 20.65
N GLU A 12 23.93 10.01 21.49
CA GLU A 12 23.59 11.01 22.50
C GLU A 12 23.72 12.46 21.99
N PHE A 13 22.69 13.27 22.26
CA PHE A 13 22.64 14.70 21.96
C PHE A 13 22.84 15.57 23.20
N LYS A 14 23.52 16.71 23.03
CA LYS A 14 23.68 17.71 24.11
C LYS A 14 22.41 18.53 24.25
N THR A 15 21.89 18.66 25.47
CA THR A 15 20.72 19.51 25.75
C THR A 15 21.11 21.00 25.87
N LYS A 16 20.19 21.88 25.47
CA LYS A 16 20.31 23.35 25.59
C LYS A 16 18.98 23.93 26.06
N VAL A 17 19.02 25.09 26.73
CA VAL A 17 17.85 25.75 27.37
C VAL A 17 16.68 26.05 26.42
N ARG A 18 16.92 26.09 25.11
CA ARG A 18 15.89 26.21 24.06
C ARG A 18 16.13 25.18 22.95
N GLY A 19 16.31 23.92 23.34
CA GLY A 19 16.46 22.78 22.44
C GLY A 19 15.13 22.10 22.11
N TYR A 20 15.20 21.09 21.25
CA TYR A 20 14.10 20.16 21.03
C TYR A 20 13.81 19.31 22.27
N ASP A 21 12.59 18.80 22.37
CA ASP A 21 12.23 17.85 23.42
C ASP A 21 12.95 16.51 23.15
N PRO A 22 13.74 15.99 24.11
CA PRO A 22 14.42 14.71 23.94
C PRO A 22 13.46 13.57 23.57
N VAL A 23 12.24 13.54 24.13
CA VAL A 23 11.30 12.44 23.88
C VAL A 23 10.77 12.48 22.44
N GLU A 24 10.38 13.66 21.95
CA GLU A 24 9.91 13.83 20.57
C GLU A 24 11.02 13.53 19.56
N VAL A 25 12.27 13.88 19.89
CA VAL A 25 13.43 13.53 19.06
C VAL A 25 13.65 12.03 19.04
N ASP A 26 13.58 11.34 20.18
CA ASP A 26 13.76 9.89 20.25
C ASP A 26 12.65 9.15 19.47
N GLU A 27 11.38 9.52 19.63
CA GLU A 27 10.26 8.95 18.86
C GLU A 27 10.46 9.11 17.34
N PHE A 28 10.92 10.29 16.90
CA PHE A 28 11.19 10.54 15.49
C PHE A 28 12.42 9.76 14.98
N LEU A 29 13.44 9.56 15.82
CA LEU A 29 14.61 8.75 15.46
C LEU A 29 14.25 7.27 15.36
N ASP A 30 13.33 6.76 16.18
CA ASP A 30 12.78 5.41 16.06
C ASP A 30 12.06 5.21 14.72
N GLU A 31 11.20 6.16 14.31
CA GLU A 31 10.54 6.12 12.99
C GLU A 31 11.54 6.12 11.83
N ILE A 32 12.61 6.92 11.91
CA ILE A 32 13.68 6.93 10.92
C ILE A 32 14.40 5.58 10.88
N CYS A 33 14.68 4.98 12.04
CA CYS A 33 15.32 3.67 12.12
C CYS A 33 14.47 2.59 11.45
N ASP A 34 13.16 2.57 11.73
CA ASP A 34 12.21 1.63 11.12
C ASP A 34 12.16 1.78 9.59
N GLU A 35 12.07 3.01 9.08
CA GLU A 35 12.06 3.28 7.64
C GLU A 35 13.39 2.87 7.00
N MET A 36 14.52 3.15 7.65
CA MET A 36 15.85 2.75 7.17
C MET A 36 16.02 1.24 7.10
N ILE A 37 15.48 0.47 8.06
CA ILE A 37 15.47 -1.00 8.02
C ILE A 37 14.62 -1.47 6.85
N SER A 38 13.39 -0.95 6.72
CA SER A 38 12.48 -1.31 5.63
C SER A 38 13.10 -1.06 4.25
N MET A 39 13.74 0.10 4.08
CA MET A 39 14.46 0.44 2.84
C MET A 39 15.64 -0.49 2.57
N GLN A 40 16.39 -0.90 3.61
CA GLN A 40 17.50 -1.83 3.46
C GLN A 40 17.03 -3.23 3.08
N GLU A 41 15.94 -3.71 3.68
CA GLU A 41 15.32 -5.00 3.34
C GLU A 41 14.81 -5.01 1.91
N GLU A 42 14.10 -3.96 1.48
CA GLU A 42 13.60 -3.88 0.10
C GLU A 42 14.75 -3.76 -0.90
N ASN A 43 15.83 -3.03 -0.56
CA ASN A 43 17.01 -2.97 -1.41
C ASN A 43 17.69 -4.34 -1.53
N ALA A 44 17.84 -5.07 -0.42
CA ALA A 44 18.38 -6.43 -0.42
C ALA A 44 17.50 -7.39 -1.25
N ARG A 45 16.18 -7.28 -1.12
CA ARG A 45 15.20 -8.05 -1.90
C ARG A 45 15.30 -7.74 -3.40
N LEU A 46 15.37 -6.47 -3.77
CA LEU A 46 15.51 -6.04 -5.17
C LEU A 46 16.84 -6.49 -5.77
N GLN A 47 17.93 -6.41 -5.00
CA GLN A 47 19.24 -6.94 -5.41
C GLN A 47 19.19 -8.46 -5.63
N ALA A 48 18.51 -9.19 -4.76
CA ALA A 48 18.33 -10.64 -4.91
C ALA A 48 17.51 -10.98 -6.16
N GLN A 49 16.41 -10.27 -6.43
CA GLN A 49 15.62 -10.43 -7.64
C GLN A 49 16.43 -10.12 -8.90
N LEU A 50 17.21 -9.04 -8.89
CA LEU A 50 18.10 -8.69 -10.01
C LEU A 50 19.17 -9.76 -10.22
N ALA A 51 19.74 -10.32 -9.16
CA ALA A 51 20.72 -11.40 -9.26
C ALA A 51 20.08 -12.67 -9.85
N GLN A 52 18.86 -13.00 -9.45
CA GLN A 52 18.12 -14.14 -9.99
C GLN A 52 17.78 -13.94 -11.47
N ALA A 53 17.20 -12.81 -11.84
CA ALA A 53 16.88 -12.49 -13.23
C ALA A 53 18.14 -12.51 -14.13
N LYS A 54 19.28 -12.02 -13.62
CA LYS A 54 20.57 -12.11 -14.33
C LYS A 54 21.04 -13.55 -14.52
N ARG A 55 20.82 -14.44 -13.55
CA ARG A 55 21.15 -15.87 -13.67
C ARG A 55 20.25 -16.57 -14.68
N ASP A 56 18.95 -16.28 -14.66
CA ASP A 56 17.99 -16.84 -15.60
C ASP A 56 18.33 -16.44 -17.04
N LEU A 57 18.70 -15.16 -17.26
CA LEU A 57 19.21 -14.68 -18.54
C LEU A 57 20.55 -15.33 -18.96
N ALA A 58 21.44 -15.62 -18.01
CA ALA A 58 22.70 -16.30 -18.29
C ALA A 58 22.50 -17.79 -18.63
N TYR A 59 21.51 -18.45 -18.04
CA TYR A 59 21.17 -19.85 -18.34
C TYR A 59 20.54 -20.02 -19.72
N VAL A 60 19.77 -19.01 -20.18
CA VAL A 60 19.25 -18.95 -21.55
C VAL A 60 20.37 -18.79 -22.60
N GLN A 61 21.55 -18.29 -22.22
CA GLN A 61 22.67 -18.03 -23.13
C GLN A 61 23.67 -19.19 -23.29
N VAL A 62 23.58 -20.29 -22.50
CA VAL A 62 24.57 -21.39 -22.58
C VAL A 62 23.90 -22.77 -22.67
N PRO A 63 23.68 -23.32 -23.88
CA PRO A 63 23.65 -24.76 -24.05
C PRO A 63 25.11 -25.29 -24.00
N PRO A 64 25.40 -26.38 -23.26
CA PRO A 64 26.71 -27.01 -23.32
C PRO A 64 26.92 -27.59 -24.72
N ALA A 65 27.87 -27.04 -25.47
CA ALA A 65 28.29 -27.62 -26.73
C ALA A 65 28.86 -29.03 -26.49
N PRO A 66 28.27 -30.10 -27.07
CA PRO A 66 28.91 -31.41 -27.08
C PRO A 66 30.10 -31.34 -28.04
N ARG A 67 31.29 -31.66 -27.53
CA ARG A 67 32.47 -31.92 -28.36
C ARG A 67 32.25 -33.21 -29.14
N THR A 68 31.81 -33.15 -30.40
CA THR A 68 32.05 -34.21 -31.40
C THR A 68 32.15 -33.64 -32.81
N ALA A 69 32.98 -34.32 -33.60
CA ALA A 69 33.49 -34.13 -34.96
C ALA A 69 32.50 -33.68 -36.08
N PRO A 70 32.98 -33.35 -37.32
CA PRO A 70 32.39 -32.33 -38.19
C PRO A 70 31.24 -32.76 -39.13
N ALA A 71 30.38 -31.77 -39.43
CA ALA A 71 29.35 -31.61 -40.49
C ALA A 71 27.92 -32.14 -40.23
N PRO A 72 26.83 -31.52 -40.77
CA PRO A 72 26.74 -30.32 -41.62
C PRO A 72 26.09 -29.11 -40.91
N ALA A 73 26.58 -27.90 -41.22
CA ALA A 73 26.20 -26.64 -40.54
C ALA A 73 24.85 -26.01 -40.99
N ALA A 74 24.02 -26.73 -41.75
CA ALA A 74 22.78 -26.17 -42.32
C ALA A 74 21.55 -26.36 -41.40
N ASP A 75 21.34 -27.55 -40.84
CA ASP A 75 20.15 -27.85 -40.01
C ASP A 75 20.18 -27.23 -38.61
N ALA A 76 21.38 -27.00 -38.06
CA ALA A 76 21.55 -26.34 -36.77
C ALA A 76 21.15 -24.84 -36.82
N SER A 77 21.29 -24.20 -37.99
CA SER A 77 20.93 -22.79 -38.18
C SER A 77 19.42 -22.56 -38.19
N GLU A 78 18.67 -23.41 -38.90
CA GLU A 78 17.21 -23.32 -38.97
C GLU A 78 16.56 -23.64 -37.62
N SER A 79 17.13 -24.62 -36.89
CA SER A 79 16.71 -24.98 -35.54
C SER A 79 16.95 -23.85 -34.53
N ALA A 80 18.11 -23.20 -34.59
CA ALA A 80 18.43 -22.05 -33.75
C ALA A 80 17.53 -20.83 -34.06
N GLN A 81 17.21 -20.58 -35.34
CA GLN A 81 16.29 -19.52 -35.74
C GLN A 81 14.87 -19.76 -35.24
N LYS A 82 14.36 -21.00 -35.31
CA LYS A 82 13.06 -21.38 -34.75
C LYS A 82 13.01 -21.21 -33.23
N LEU A 83 14.09 -21.55 -32.53
CA LEU A 83 14.19 -21.35 -31.08
C LEU A 83 14.20 -19.87 -30.71
N ILE A 84 14.92 -19.02 -31.43
CA ILE A 84 14.92 -17.57 -31.20
C ILE A 84 13.54 -16.97 -31.48
N ALA A 85 12.88 -17.36 -32.57
CA ALA A 85 11.53 -16.89 -32.90
C ALA A 85 10.50 -17.32 -31.85
N ASN A 86 10.60 -18.55 -31.35
CA ASN A 86 9.75 -19.04 -30.26
C ASN A 86 10.05 -18.31 -28.94
N ALA A 87 11.32 -18.05 -28.62
CA ALA A 87 11.70 -17.30 -27.43
C ALA A 87 11.21 -15.86 -27.47
N GLN A 88 11.30 -15.19 -28.63
CA GLN A 88 10.76 -13.85 -28.84
C GLN A 88 9.24 -13.84 -28.71
N ARG A 89 8.55 -14.82 -29.30
CA ARG A 89 7.10 -14.94 -29.16
C ARG A 89 6.68 -15.16 -27.71
N VAL A 90 7.34 -16.06 -26.99
CA VAL A 90 7.06 -16.30 -25.57
C VAL A 90 7.34 -15.05 -24.74
N TYR A 91 8.40 -14.31 -25.05
CA TYR A 91 8.68 -13.03 -24.42
C TYR A 91 7.55 -12.01 -24.67
N ASP A 92 7.12 -11.86 -25.92
CA ASP A 92 6.04 -10.93 -26.27
C ASP A 92 4.71 -11.34 -25.62
N ASP A 93 4.39 -12.64 -25.60
CA ASP A 93 3.19 -13.21 -24.97
C ASP A 93 3.21 -12.96 -23.44
N THR A 94 4.36 -13.17 -22.78
CA THR A 94 4.50 -12.90 -21.34
C THR A 94 4.42 -11.42 -20.99
N VAL A 95 5.01 -10.54 -21.81
CA VAL A 95 4.90 -9.08 -21.63
C VAL A 95 3.46 -8.62 -21.84
N ALA A 96 2.74 -9.19 -22.81
CA ALA A 96 1.33 -8.90 -23.03
C ALA A 96 0.48 -9.34 -21.83
N GLN A 97 0.67 -10.56 -21.34
CA GLN A 97 -0.05 -11.08 -20.18
C GLN A 97 0.22 -10.26 -18.91
N ALA A 98 1.48 -9.90 -18.65
CA ALA A 98 1.84 -9.06 -17.51
C ALA A 98 1.17 -7.67 -17.56
N LYS A 99 1.06 -7.07 -18.75
CA LYS A 99 0.35 -5.79 -18.94
C LYS A 99 -1.15 -5.92 -18.71
N GLU A 100 -1.76 -7.01 -19.16
CA GLU A 100 -3.18 -7.28 -18.96
C GLU A 100 -3.51 -7.49 -17.48
N GLU A 101 -2.70 -8.29 -16.78
CA GLU A 101 -2.83 -8.50 -15.33
C GLU A 101 -2.65 -7.19 -14.55
N ALA A 102 -1.65 -6.38 -14.89
CA ALA A 102 -1.45 -5.07 -14.27
C ALA A 102 -2.65 -4.12 -14.51
N ALA A 103 -3.22 -4.11 -15.72
CA ALA A 103 -4.40 -3.33 -16.03
C ALA A 103 -5.63 -3.82 -15.24
N ALA A 104 -5.80 -5.14 -15.09
CA ALA A 104 -6.88 -5.73 -14.30
C ALA A 104 -6.74 -5.39 -12.80
N ILE A 105 -5.53 -5.43 -12.24
CA ILE A 105 -5.25 -5.04 -10.86
C ILE A 105 -5.59 -3.56 -10.64
N LEU A 106 -5.16 -2.68 -11.56
CA LEU A 106 -5.46 -1.25 -11.49
C LEU A 106 -6.97 -0.96 -11.61
N ALA A 107 -7.67 -1.66 -12.51
CA ALA A 107 -9.11 -1.53 -12.66
C ALA A 107 -9.86 -1.98 -11.40
N LYS A 108 -9.45 -3.12 -10.81
CA LYS A 108 -10.02 -3.64 -9.57
C LYS A 108 -9.77 -2.68 -8.41
N ALA A 109 -8.54 -2.18 -8.25
CA ALA A 109 -8.19 -1.23 -7.19
C ALA A 109 -8.98 0.08 -7.31
N LYS A 110 -9.11 0.63 -8.52
CA LYS A 110 -9.91 1.85 -8.74
C LYS A 110 -11.40 1.61 -8.50
N GLY A 111 -11.93 0.47 -8.95
CA GLY A 111 -13.34 0.10 -8.75
C GLY A 111 -13.67 -0.12 -7.27
N SER A 112 -12.87 -0.92 -6.56
CA SER A 112 -13.11 -1.22 -5.14
C SER A 112 -12.99 0.02 -4.26
N VAL A 113 -11.96 0.86 -4.48
CA VAL A 113 -11.81 2.11 -3.71
C VAL A 113 -13.00 3.05 -3.96
N SER A 114 -13.47 3.16 -5.20
CA SER A 114 -14.63 4.00 -5.51
C SER A 114 -15.92 3.45 -4.88
N ASP A 115 -16.15 2.15 -4.94
CA ASP A 115 -17.36 1.51 -4.40
C ASP A 115 -17.39 1.56 -2.86
N ASP A 116 -16.23 1.35 -2.22
CA ASP A 116 -16.12 1.42 -0.76
C ASP A 116 -16.32 2.85 -0.26
N LEU A 117 -15.74 3.87 -0.93
CA LEU A 117 -16.00 5.27 -0.63
C LEU A 117 -17.47 5.67 -0.82
N LEU A 118 -18.15 5.11 -1.83
CA LEU A 118 -19.58 5.36 -2.04
C LEU A 118 -20.46 4.74 -0.95
N LYS A 119 -20.11 3.55 -0.46
CA LYS A 119 -20.80 2.91 0.68
C LYS A 119 -20.60 3.71 1.96
N GLU A 120 -19.36 4.06 2.28
CA GLU A 120 -19.04 4.84 3.49
C GLU A 120 -19.77 6.19 3.49
N LYS A 121 -19.83 6.87 2.34
CA LYS A 121 -20.63 8.09 2.18
C LYS A 121 -22.12 7.85 2.46
N SER A 122 -22.69 6.78 1.91
CA SER A 122 -24.10 6.43 2.12
C SER A 122 -24.40 6.15 3.59
N ASP A 123 -23.52 5.41 4.27
CA ASP A 123 -23.65 5.06 5.68
C ASP A 123 -23.57 6.31 6.57
N LEU A 124 -22.60 7.20 6.31
CA LEU A 124 -22.49 8.49 7.01
C LEU A 124 -23.72 9.38 6.77
N GLU A 125 -24.25 9.43 5.55
CA GLU A 125 -25.48 10.17 5.27
C GLU A 125 -26.68 9.60 6.03
N GLN A 126 -26.74 8.28 6.23
CA GLN A 126 -27.78 7.64 7.04
C GLN A 126 -27.61 7.97 8.52
N GLU A 127 -26.40 7.88 9.05
CA GLU A 127 -26.10 8.23 10.44
C GLU A 127 -26.45 9.70 10.74
N ILE A 128 -26.13 10.62 9.82
CA ILE A 128 -26.51 12.04 9.93
C ILE A 128 -28.04 12.20 9.95
N ARG A 129 -28.79 11.44 9.15
CA ARG A 129 -30.26 11.49 9.16
C ARG A 129 -30.80 11.00 10.51
N ASP A 130 -30.27 9.92 11.04
CA ASP A 130 -30.72 9.32 12.30
C ASP A 130 -30.39 10.22 13.50
N LEU A 131 -29.20 10.82 13.52
CA LEU A 131 -28.80 11.84 14.49
C LEU A 131 -29.75 13.06 14.46
N ARG A 132 -30.11 13.53 13.27
CA ARG A 132 -31.06 14.65 13.12
C ARG A 132 -32.46 14.28 13.62
N SER A 133 -32.95 13.08 13.32
CA SER A 133 -34.22 12.58 13.87
C SER A 133 -34.16 12.54 15.39
N SER A 134 -33.10 11.95 15.94
CA SER A 134 -32.88 11.84 17.38
C SER A 134 -32.88 13.21 18.06
N ILE A 135 -32.17 14.19 17.49
CA ILE A 135 -32.15 15.58 17.99
C ILE A 135 -33.54 16.21 17.97
N SER A 136 -34.32 15.99 16.91
CA SER A 136 -35.70 16.48 16.81
C SER A 136 -36.59 15.87 17.89
N GLU A 137 -36.49 14.55 18.09
CA GLU A 137 -37.25 13.84 19.13
C GLU A 137 -36.88 14.27 20.55
N TYR A 138 -35.58 14.50 20.81
CA TYR A 138 -35.13 15.04 22.11
C TYR A 138 -35.70 16.44 22.34
N ARG A 139 -35.70 17.30 21.31
CA ARG A 139 -36.29 18.64 21.39
C ARG A 139 -37.80 18.59 21.65
N GLU A 140 -38.53 17.73 20.95
CA GLU A 140 -39.96 17.57 21.19
C GLU A 140 -40.27 17.05 22.59
N ARG A 141 -39.50 16.07 23.08
CA ARG A 141 -39.64 15.56 24.45
C ARG A 141 -39.37 16.65 25.48
N MET A 142 -38.31 17.44 25.28
CA MET A 142 -37.97 18.55 26.17
C MET A 142 -39.05 19.63 26.17
N ASN A 143 -39.57 20.02 25.00
CA ASN A 143 -40.65 20.99 24.90
C ASN A 143 -41.93 20.49 25.60
N ARG A 144 -42.30 19.22 25.39
CA ARG A 144 -43.44 18.60 26.11
C ARG A 144 -43.27 18.68 27.62
N MET A 145 -42.08 18.41 28.14
CA MET A 145 -41.80 18.50 29.58
C MET A 145 -41.91 19.95 30.10
N LEU A 146 -41.40 20.92 29.35
CA LEU A 146 -41.52 22.34 29.71
C LEU A 146 -42.97 22.81 29.70
N ASP A 147 -43.76 22.38 28.72
CA ASP A 147 -45.19 22.71 28.66
C ASP A 147 -45.97 22.06 29.82
N GLU A 148 -45.61 20.84 30.21
CA GLU A 148 -46.19 20.16 31.36
C GLU A 148 -45.85 20.87 32.68
N ILE A 149 -44.60 21.32 32.85
CA ILE A 149 -44.17 22.11 34.03
C ILE A 149 -44.92 23.45 34.06
N ARG A 150 -45.02 24.15 32.93
CA ARG A 150 -45.78 25.41 32.82
C ARG A 150 -47.26 25.21 33.17
N SER A 151 -47.88 24.14 32.66
CA SER A 151 -49.27 23.83 32.95
C SER A 151 -49.50 23.56 34.44
N ARG A 152 -48.57 22.85 35.10
CA ARG A 152 -48.64 22.60 36.56
C ARG A 152 -48.44 23.89 37.37
N LEU A 153 -47.55 24.78 36.93
CA LEU A 153 -47.31 26.06 37.58
C LEU A 153 -48.56 26.94 37.53
N ASN A 154 -49.16 27.10 36.35
CA ASN A 154 -50.36 27.91 36.16
C ASN A 154 -51.55 27.35 36.97
N ALA A 155 -51.71 26.03 37.03
CA ALA A 155 -52.77 25.39 37.83
C ALA A 155 -52.60 25.61 39.34
N ALA A 156 -51.35 25.77 39.82
CA ALA A 156 -51.06 26.06 41.22
C ALA A 156 -51.18 27.56 41.57
N GLU A 157 -51.22 28.46 40.58
CA GLU A 157 -51.46 29.90 40.78
C GLU A 157 -52.95 30.26 40.79
N GLU A 158 -53.82 29.40 40.24
CA GLU A 158 -55.29 29.59 40.20
C GLU A 158 -56.02 29.00 41.42
N GLU A 159 -55.32 28.32 42.34
CA GLU A 159 -55.83 27.72 43.58
C GLU A 159 -55.46 28.55 44.83
#